data_AF-C6W6J2-F1
#
_entry.id   AF-C6W6J2-F1
#
_cell.length_a   1.000
_cell.length_b   1.000
_cell.length_c   1.000
_cell.angle_alpha   90.00
_cell.angle_beta   90.00
_cell.angle_gamma   90.00
#
_symmetry.space_group_name_H-M   'P 1'
#
loop_
_entity.id
_entity.type
_entity.pdbx_description
1 polymer ?
#
loop_
_entity_poly.entity_id
_entity_poly.type
_entity_poly.pdbx_seq_one_letter_code
_entity_poly.pdbx_strand_id
1 'polypeptide(L)' 'METLLVELTHKNALQLLKDLEAMDIIRLHDGREPTKTRLSEKYKGILPREAGEELIHHVNQVRSEWGNI' A
#
# COMPACT_ATOMS: atom_id res chain seq x y z
N MET A 1 0.36 10.08 21.61
CA MET A 1 1.17 10.78 20.59
C MET A 1 0.23 11.71 19.86
N GLU A 2 0.60 12.98 19.76
CA GLU A 2 -0.16 14.00 19.06
C GLU A 2 0.56 14.30 17.74
N THR A 3 -0.15 14.19 16.62
CA THR A 3 0.42 14.40 15.30
C THR A 3 -0.10 15.72 14.75
N LEU A 4 0.81 16.66 14.51
CA LEU A 4 0.50 17.98 13.97
C LEU A 4 0.92 18.03 12.49
N LEU A 5 0.00 18.47 11.63
CA LEU A 5 0.29 18.74 10.22
C LEU A 5 0.85 20.16 10.11
N VAL A 6 2.05 20.30 9.53
CA VAL A 6 2.70 21.60 9.33
C VAL A 6 3.01 21.82 7.86
N GLU A 7 2.68 23.00 7.35
CA GLU A 7 3.03 23.41 5.99
C GLU A 7 4.39 24.11 5.97
N LEU A 8 5.27 23.67 5.08
CA LEU A 8 6.56 24.30 4.85
C LEU A 8 6.40 25.53 3.96
N THR A 9 6.43 26.73 4.55
CA THR A 9 6.32 28.01 3.82
C THR A 9 7.62 28.45 3.15
N HIS A 10 8.76 27.93 3.61
CA HIS A 10 10.09 28.28 3.10
C HIS A 10 10.96 27.05 2.82
N LYS A 11 11.78 27.13 1.76
CA LYS A 11 12.72 26.06 1.38
C LYS A 11 13.73 25.72 2.48
N ASN A 12 14.10 26.69 3.32
CA ASN A 12 15.02 26.49 4.45
C ASN A 12 14.38 25.79 5.64
N ALA A 13 13.05 25.78 5.73
CA ALA A 13 12.35 25.15 6.86
C ALA A 13 12.49 23.62 6.84
N LEU A 14 12.76 23.02 5.67
CA LEU A 14 13.05 21.58 5.58
C LEU A 14 14.32 21.20 6.35
N GLN A 15 15.37 22.01 6.27
CA GLN A 15 16.61 21.75 6.99
C GLN A 15 16.38 21.86 8.50
N LEU A 16 15.63 22.89 8.94
CA LEU A 16 15.26 23.05 10.34
C LEU A 16 14.48 21.84 10.89
N LEU A 17 13.53 21.30 10.13
CA LEU A 17 12.80 20.10 10.56
C LEU A 17 13.72 18.87 10.66
N LYS A 18 14.68 18.70 9.74
CA LYS A 18 15.67 17.62 9.83
C LYS A 18 16.58 17.78 11.05
N ASP A 19 16.98 19.00 11.36
CA ASP A 19 17.80 19.29 12.54
C ASP A 19 17.02 18.99 13.83
N LEU A 20 15.72 19.32 13.88
CA LEU A 20 14.83 18.96 14.99
C LEU A 20 14.58 17.45 15.10
N GLU A 21 14.51 16.74 13.98
CA GLU A 21 14.45 15.27 13.95
C GLU A 21 15.75 14.64 14.46
N ALA A 22 16.91 15.18 14.08
CA ALA A 22 18.21 14.72 14.59
C ALA A 22 18.39 14.94 16.10
N MET A 23 17.62 15.86 16.68
CA MET A 23 17.56 16.11 18.13
C MET A 23 16.46 15.29 18.84
N ASP A 24 15.79 14.36 18.15
CA ASP A 24 14.68 13.54 18.66
C ASP A 24 13.45 14.35 19.16
N ILE A 25 13.31 15.61 18.74
CA ILE A 25 12.19 16.49 19.15
C ILE A 25 10.94 16.19 18.33
N ILE A 26 11.11 15.93 17.03
CA ILE A 26 10.03 15.61 16.09
C ILE A 26 10.38 14.38 15.27
N ARG A 27 9.37 13.71 14.70
CA ARG A 27 9.56 12.70 13.65
C ARG A 27 8.93 13.18 12.37
N LEU A 28 9.70 13.17 11.28
CA LEU A 28 9.20 13.47 9.96
C LEU A 28 8.54 12.22 9.38
N HIS A 29 7.21 12.26 9.27
CA HIS A 29 6.48 11.24 8.53
C HIS A 29 6.48 11.63 7.06
N ASP A 30 7.34 10.98 6.26
CA ASP A 30 7.28 11.15 4.80
C ASP A 30 5.95 10.57 4.32
N GLY A 31 4.99 11.44 4.01
CA GLY A 31 3.63 11.10 3.59
C GLY A 31 3.54 10.42 2.23
N ARG A 32 4.69 10.03 1.67
CA ARG A 32 4.76 9.06 0.57
C ARG A 32 4.31 7.72 1.13
N GLU A 33 3.00 7.50 1.16
CA GLU A 33 2.49 6.12 1.14
C GLU A 33 3.26 5.43 0.00
N PRO A 34 3.98 4.32 0.28
CA PRO A 34 4.58 3.55 -0.78
C PRO A 34 3.44 3.28 -1.76
N THR A 35 3.59 3.73 -3.00
CA THR A 35 2.60 3.55 -4.07
C THR A 35 2.11 2.13 -3.96
N LYS A 36 0.88 1.94 -3.44
CA LYS A 36 0.30 0.62 -3.19
C LYS A 36 0.30 -0.07 -4.54
N THR A 37 1.34 -0.86 -4.80
CA THR A 37 1.54 -1.48 -6.09
C THR A 37 0.34 -2.37 -6.24
N ARG A 38 -0.47 -2.12 -7.27
CA ARG A 38 -1.75 -2.80 -7.42
C ARG A 38 -1.43 -4.29 -7.43
N LEU A 39 -2.00 -5.08 -6.53
CA LEU A 39 -1.65 -6.50 -6.39
C LEU A 39 -1.80 -7.23 -7.74
N SER A 40 -2.74 -6.80 -8.58
CA SER A 40 -2.88 -7.29 -9.96
C SER A 40 -1.64 -7.09 -10.83
N GLU A 41 -0.89 -6.01 -10.64
CA GLU A 41 0.38 -5.76 -11.35
C GLU A 41 1.50 -6.63 -10.78
N LYS A 42 1.53 -6.83 -9.46
CA LYS A 42 2.51 -7.70 -8.79
C LYS A 42 2.40 -9.16 -9.25
N TYR A 43 1.17 -9.65 -9.45
CA TYR A 43 0.93 -11.07 -9.79
C TYR A 43 0.62 -11.30 -11.28
N LYS A 44 0.74 -10.27 -12.13
CA LYS A 44 0.50 -10.39 -13.58
C LYS A 44 1.51 -11.35 -14.21
N GLY A 45 1.03 -12.41 -14.86
CA GLY A 45 1.87 -13.35 -15.61
C GLY A 45 2.62 -14.38 -14.76
N ILE A 46 2.41 -14.41 -13.43
CA ILE A 46 2.96 -15.45 -12.55
C ILE A 46 2.23 -16.78 -12.72
N LEU A 47 0.95 -16.72 -13.10
CA LEU A 47 0.12 -17.91 -13.30
C LEU A 47 -0.06 -18.19 -14.79
N PRO A 48 0.24 -19.42 -15.26
CA PRO A 48 -0.08 -19.84 -16.63
C PRO A 48 -1.60 -19.85 -16.83
N ARG A 49 -2.02 -19.57 -18.07
CA ARG A 49 -3.43 -19.38 -18.41
C ARG A 49 -4.30 -20.58 -18.04
N GLU A 50 -3.80 -21.78 -18.31
CA GLU A 50 -4.46 -23.05 -18.03
C GLU A 50 -4.76 -23.23 -16.52
N ALA A 51 -3.77 -22.99 -15.67
CA ALA A 51 -3.94 -23.06 -14.21
C ALA A 51 -4.91 -21.99 -13.68
N GLY A 52 -4.97 -20.82 -14.32
CA GLY A 52 -5.94 -19.77 -13.99
C GLY A 52 -7.38 -20.18 -14.32
N GLU A 53 -7.59 -20.80 -15.48
CA GLU A 53 -8.90 -21.29 -15.91
C GLU A 53 -9.40 -22.43 -15.01
N GLU A 54 -8.54 -23.36 -14.62
CA GLU A 54 -8.88 -24.43 -13.66
C GLU A 54 -9.27 -23.90 -12.28
N LEU A 55 -8.51 -22.92 -11.76
CA LEU A 55 -8.82 -22.30 -10.46
C LEU A 55 -10.17 -21.56 -10.49
N ILE A 56 -10.45 -20.81 -11.57
CA ILE A 56 -11.72 -20.13 -11.74
C ILE A 56 -12.87 -21.15 -11.82
N HIS A 57 -12.68 -22.24 -12.56
CA HIS A 57 -13.68 -23.31 -12.66
C HIS A 57 -13.96 -23.92 -11.28
N HIS A 58 -12.91 -24.26 -10.53
CA HIS A 58 -13.05 -24.84 -9.19
C HIS A 58 -13.76 -23.88 -8.21
N VAL A 59 -13.39 -22.59 -8.21
CA VAL A 59 -14.04 -21.58 -7.37
C VAL A 59 -15.53 -21.42 -7.72
N ASN A 60 -15.87 -21.44 -9.00
CA ASN A 60 -17.26 -21.33 -9.45
C ASN A 60 -18.08 -22.58 -9.06
N GLN A 61 -17.50 -23.77 -9.19
CA GLN A 61 -18.14 -25.01 -8.75
C GLN A 61 -18.45 -24.94 -7.25
N VAL A 62 -17.46 -24.62 -6.41
CA VAL A 62 -17.66 -24.47 -4.97
C VAL A 62 -18.76 -23.44 -4.70
N ARG A 63 -18.69 -22.23 -5.28
CA ARG A 63 -19.73 -21.20 -5.08
C ARG A 63 -21.13 -21.66 -5.46
N SER A 64 -21.28 -22.47 -6.51
CA SER A 64 -22.57 -23.02 -6.92
C SER A 64 -23.11 -24.05 -5.92
N GLU A 65 -22.23 -24.81 -5.27
CA GLU A 65 -22.58 -25.75 -4.20
C GLU A 65 -23.09 -25.01 -2.95
N TRP A 66 -22.49 -23.86 -2.60
CA TRP A 66 -22.94 -23.02 -1.49
C TRP A 66 -24.19 -22.18 -1.80
N GLY A 67 -24.46 -21.85 -3.07
CA GLY A 67 -25.63 -21.08 -3.49
C GLY A 67 -26.93 -21.88 -3.59
N ASN A 68 -26.83 -23.21 -3.50
CA ASN A 68 -27.96 -24.14 -3.49
C ASN A 68 -28.32 -24.64 -2.07
N ILE A 69 -27.82 -23.97 -1.03
CA ILE A 69 -28.13 -24.16 0.39
C ILE A 69 -28.88 -22.92 0.89
#